data_AF-A0A7J2S7Q4-F1
#
_entry.id   AF-A0A7J2S7Q4-F1
#
_cell.length_a   1.000
_cell.length_b   1.000
_cell.length_c   1.000
_cell.angle_alpha   90.00
_cell.angle_beta   90.00
_cell.angle_gamma   90.00
#
_symmetry.space_group_name_H-M   'P 1'
#
loop_
_entity.id
_entity.type
_entity.pdbx_description
1 polymer ?
#
loop_
_entity_poly.entity_id
_entity_poly.type
_entity_poly.pdbx_seq_one_letter_code
_entity_poly.pdbx_strand_id
1 'polypeptide(L)'
;MVKTMDEITVLAKIKFDLRDPDEVYFAKHELSAILDVDVDPVKTIPALFKEYPFSKLNDEIIHIITRHLYLGEIQGYIAKVKPIDANKLISKPSFFKEIYLIFESPQDKNEIKKKLSLNNENLFQIFTNDVSNRSKIFTIRLLPLQTLFEYVTDVKKLPAVAITPKNKKNWNEYFAEKEDGIEKGLNDMLNHIKANHYRAPHFGLGKRHIGDFIDWASTDLRKPFLHYLHKYKGKGDPRISRALINLLRVNKEETILDPFVGSGAFVADAPTMGLNAIGIEILEIGKLIAEVKCDLSYDIQNLRKEIINLFSNMNYDGRDLFSFNIDQKIKEIKTKLKELTEENRFYINIFPHLHKIIYLKDKIEQIQDEKIRKFLLLLLSQKIVEFSEKKRSNNFIVSFLSYVEDRYLTLYATLKLADKLNVNITEGKVKIIKADSTQMNFIDDNSIDGILTSPPYFDALDYIGNNKISIIILGFDDDLKFGSTKDYYSKFKKYKLDLPESSIELINLLRKSRRSMKAQIVENYLKMMKLSFRECYRVLKPGRFYAMVVSKYHSWIINGEEQRIETSKVLADLGISEGFKLAGIIQHGLSKADKGKINVEDILVFQK
;
A
#
# COMPACT_ATOMS: atom_id res chain seq x y z
N MET A 1 15.36 -14.53 44.82
CA MET A 1 15.04 -14.94 43.43
C MET A 1 15.48 -13.83 42.50
N VAL A 2 16.43 -14.11 41.60
CA VAL A 2 16.77 -13.18 40.51
C VAL A 2 15.54 -13.10 39.62
N LYS A 3 14.86 -11.96 39.53
CA LYS A 3 13.78 -11.76 38.54
C LYS A 3 14.43 -11.92 37.17
N THR A 4 14.23 -13.07 36.55
CA THR A 4 14.48 -13.28 35.13
C THR A 4 13.54 -12.35 34.34
N MET A 5 13.96 -11.97 33.14
CA MET A 5 13.17 -11.15 32.21
C MET A 5 12.00 -11.99 31.68
N ASP A 6 11.06 -12.32 32.56
CA ASP A 6 9.98 -13.28 32.28
C ASP A 6 8.79 -12.61 31.62
N GLU A 7 8.65 -11.30 31.82
CA GLU A 7 7.54 -10.50 31.32
C GLU A 7 8.02 -9.12 30.86
N ILE A 8 7.60 -8.74 29.65
CA ILE A 8 7.82 -7.44 29.03
C ILE A 8 6.47 -6.75 28.88
N THR A 9 6.38 -5.52 29.35
CA THR A 9 5.24 -4.65 29.04
C THR A 9 5.49 -3.95 27.72
N VAL A 10 4.65 -4.22 26.72
CA VAL A 10 4.67 -3.56 25.41
C VAL A 10 3.64 -2.44 25.44
N LEU A 11 4.07 -1.20 25.24
CA LEU A 11 3.19 -0.06 24.98
C LEU A 11 3.36 0.38 23.52
N ALA A 12 2.36 0.13 22.69
CA ALA A 12 2.36 0.54 21.29
C ALA A 12 1.53 1.81 21.11
N LYS A 13 2.20 2.93 20.80
CA LYS A 13 1.59 4.24 20.69
C LYS A 13 1.05 4.48 19.29
N ILE A 14 -0.23 4.84 19.21
CA ILE A 14 -0.91 5.07 17.94
C ILE A 14 -0.39 6.34 17.27
N LYS A 15 -0.34 6.30 15.93
CA LYS A 15 -0.04 7.47 15.10
C LYS A 15 -1.06 8.59 15.33
N PHE A 16 -0.56 9.80 15.55
CA PHE A 16 -1.41 10.95 15.78
C PHE A 16 -2.18 11.42 14.52
N ASP A 17 -1.72 11.01 13.34
CA ASP A 17 -2.25 11.35 12.02
C ASP A 17 -3.10 10.22 11.40
N LEU A 18 -3.63 9.30 12.23
CA LEU A 18 -4.70 8.39 11.81
C LEU A 18 -5.92 9.20 11.36
N ARG A 19 -6.47 8.82 10.21
CA ARG A 19 -7.50 9.61 9.50
C ARG A 19 -8.90 9.12 9.79
N ASP A 20 -9.01 7.83 10.08
CA ASP A 20 -10.27 7.18 10.41
C ASP A 20 -10.21 6.67 11.86
N PRO A 21 -11.21 7.00 12.70
CA PRO A 21 -11.36 6.36 14.00
C PRO A 21 -11.33 4.83 13.93
N ASP A 22 -11.75 4.22 12.81
CA ASP A 22 -11.73 2.76 12.64
C ASP A 22 -10.31 2.21 12.48
N GLU A 23 -9.33 3.01 12.01
CA GLU A 23 -7.91 2.63 12.00
C GLU A 23 -7.40 2.37 13.43
N VAL A 24 -7.94 3.09 14.42
CA VAL A 24 -7.58 2.93 15.84
C VAL A 24 -8.00 1.55 16.34
N TYR A 25 -9.20 1.10 16.00
CA TYR A 25 -9.70 -0.24 16.37
C TYR A 25 -8.98 -1.33 15.58
N PHE A 26 -8.71 -1.08 14.31
CA PHE A 26 -7.97 -2.03 13.47
C PHE A 26 -6.53 -2.24 13.95
N ALA A 27 -5.88 -1.21 14.50
CA ALA A 27 -4.56 -1.31 15.12
C ALA A 27 -4.50 -2.34 16.27
N LYS A 28 -5.62 -2.60 16.97
CA LYS A 28 -5.72 -3.70 17.95
C LYS A 28 -5.41 -5.04 17.30
N HIS A 29 -6.11 -5.35 16.20
CA HIS A 29 -5.97 -6.62 15.49
C HIS A 29 -4.58 -6.78 14.88
N GLU A 30 -4.01 -5.70 14.35
CA GLU A 30 -2.61 -5.70 13.87
C GLU A 30 -1.65 -6.08 14.99
N LEU A 31 -1.69 -5.38 16.13
CA LEU A 31 -0.74 -5.62 17.22
C LEU A 31 -0.92 -7.00 17.84
N SER A 32 -2.17 -7.44 18.03
CA SER A 32 -2.47 -8.78 18.51
C SER A 32 -1.91 -9.86 17.59
N ALA A 33 -2.01 -9.69 16.28
CA ALA A 33 -1.44 -10.63 15.33
C ALA A 33 0.10 -10.64 15.32
N ILE A 34 0.74 -9.49 15.56
CA ILE A 34 2.21 -9.39 15.65
C ILE A 34 2.73 -10.05 16.94
N LEU A 35 2.04 -9.84 18.06
CA LEU A 35 2.45 -10.34 19.38
C LEU A 35 1.94 -11.75 19.70
N ASP A 36 0.96 -12.25 18.95
CA ASP A 36 0.23 -13.49 19.21
C ASP A 36 -0.44 -13.53 20.60
N VAL A 37 -0.94 -12.38 21.05
CA VAL A 37 -1.72 -12.21 22.29
C VAL A 37 -2.79 -11.14 22.11
N ASP A 38 -3.83 -11.16 22.94
CA ASP A 38 -4.76 -10.04 23.02
C ASP A 38 -4.09 -8.80 23.63
N VAL A 39 -4.54 -7.62 23.20
CA VAL A 39 -4.02 -6.34 23.66
C VAL A 39 -5.13 -5.44 24.19
N ASP A 40 -4.81 -4.66 25.22
CA ASP A 40 -5.76 -3.79 25.91
C ASP A 40 -5.64 -2.33 25.43
N PRO A 41 -6.77 -1.63 25.22
CA PRO A 41 -6.75 -0.24 24.80
C PRO A 41 -6.29 0.68 25.93
N VAL A 42 -5.41 1.61 25.62
CA VAL A 42 -4.95 2.66 26.54
C VAL A 42 -5.64 3.97 26.16
N LYS A 43 -6.62 4.39 26.97
CA LYS A 43 -7.33 5.67 26.76
C LYS A 43 -6.39 6.86 26.90
N THR A 44 -5.62 6.88 27.98
CA THR A 44 -4.66 7.94 28.28
C THR A 44 -3.34 7.35 28.74
N ILE A 45 -2.31 7.48 27.91
CA ILE A 45 -0.95 7.05 28.25
C ILE A 45 -0.45 7.72 29.55
N PRO A 46 -0.73 9.01 29.84
CA PRO A 46 -0.35 9.60 31.12
C PRO A 46 -0.89 8.89 32.37
N ALA A 47 -2.04 8.19 32.27
CA ALA A 47 -2.58 7.46 33.40
C ALA A 47 -1.71 6.24 33.79
N LEU A 48 -0.98 5.67 32.82
CA LEU A 48 -0.12 4.51 33.05
C LEU A 48 1.02 4.82 34.02
N PHE A 49 1.54 6.05 34.05
CA PHE A 49 2.69 6.44 34.89
C PHE A 49 2.44 6.34 36.41
N LYS A 50 1.21 6.07 36.84
CA LYS A 50 0.87 5.79 38.25
C LYS A 50 1.23 4.36 38.66
N GLU A 51 1.24 3.44 37.70
CA GLU A 51 1.36 2.01 37.93
C GLU A 51 2.75 1.47 37.56
N TYR A 52 3.18 0.40 38.23
CA TYR A 52 4.41 -0.30 37.84
C TYR A 52 4.20 -1.03 36.50
N PRO A 53 5.18 -1.04 35.56
CA PRO A 53 6.55 -0.51 35.69
C PRO A 53 6.72 0.98 35.35
N PHE A 54 5.68 1.65 34.83
CA PHE A 54 5.74 3.03 34.34
C PHE A 54 6.03 4.07 35.43
N SER A 55 5.65 3.79 36.69
CA SER A 55 5.93 4.64 37.84
C SER A 55 7.41 4.74 38.22
N LYS A 56 8.28 3.98 37.54
CA LYS A 56 9.75 4.02 37.71
C LYS A 56 10.49 4.73 36.56
N LEU A 57 9.76 5.29 35.59
CA LEU A 57 10.34 6.05 34.49
C LEU A 57 10.75 7.46 34.96
N ASN A 58 11.82 8.02 34.38
CA ASN A 58 12.19 9.42 34.62
C ASN A 58 11.42 10.39 33.70
N ASP A 59 11.57 11.68 34.00
CA ASP A 59 10.92 12.78 33.28
C ASP A 59 11.25 12.79 31.79
N GLU A 60 12.49 12.44 31.40
CA GLU A 60 12.89 12.41 30.00
C GLU A 60 12.10 11.35 29.21
N ILE A 61 12.01 10.13 29.74
CA ILE A 61 11.27 9.03 29.11
C ILE A 61 9.77 9.35 29.08
N ILE A 62 9.22 9.87 30.18
CA ILE A 62 7.82 10.31 30.27
C ILE A 62 7.54 11.38 29.21
N HIS A 63 8.42 12.37 29.09
CA HIS A 63 8.31 13.42 28.07
C HIS A 63 8.29 12.82 26.65
N ILE A 64 9.25 11.94 26.32
CA ILE A 64 9.33 11.30 25.01
C ILE A 64 8.03 10.53 24.69
N ILE A 65 7.55 9.71 25.62
CA ILE A 65 6.32 8.91 25.46
C ILE A 65 5.11 9.81 25.21
N THR A 66 4.99 10.93 25.94
CA THR A 66 3.83 11.83 25.91
C THR A 66 3.80 12.82 24.75
N ARG A 67 4.85 12.93 23.93
CA ARG A 67 4.84 13.80 22.73
C ARG A 67 3.90 13.27 21.64
N HIS A 68 3.10 14.11 21.00
CA HIS A 68 2.25 13.71 19.85
C HIS A 68 1.33 12.51 20.14
N LEU A 69 0.64 12.54 21.28
CA LEU A 69 -0.42 11.57 21.54
C LEU A 69 -1.55 11.77 20.53
N TYR A 70 -2.14 10.67 20.08
CA TYR A 70 -3.37 10.73 19.29
C TYR A 70 -4.49 11.37 20.10
N LEU A 71 -5.28 12.24 19.45
CA LEU A 71 -6.31 13.04 20.12
C LEU A 71 -7.68 12.33 20.23
N GLY A 72 -7.77 11.04 19.87
CA GLY A 72 -8.99 10.24 19.97
C GLY A 72 -9.10 9.44 21.27
N GLU A 73 -10.08 8.53 21.33
CA GLU A 73 -10.43 7.77 22.55
C GLU A 73 -9.32 6.83 23.03
N ILE A 74 -8.50 6.32 22.11
CA ILE A 74 -7.44 5.35 22.41
C ILE A 74 -6.10 5.94 21.92
N GLN A 75 -5.17 6.17 22.84
CA GLN A 75 -3.84 6.70 22.55
C GLN A 75 -2.82 5.62 22.20
N GLY A 76 -3.11 4.37 22.52
CA GLY A 76 -2.21 3.24 22.30
C GLY A 76 -2.85 1.92 22.73
N TYR A 77 -2.09 0.85 22.57
CA TYR A 77 -2.43 -0.46 23.11
C TYR A 77 -1.31 -0.97 24.01
N ILE A 78 -1.68 -1.75 25.02
CA ILE A 78 -0.74 -2.36 25.95
C ILE A 78 -0.92 -3.88 26.00
N ALA A 79 0.18 -4.59 26.16
CA ALA A 79 0.18 -6.04 26.35
C ALA A 79 1.36 -6.47 27.22
N LYS A 80 1.20 -7.61 27.90
CA LYS A 80 2.28 -8.29 28.60
C LYS A 80 2.66 -9.54 27.83
N VAL A 81 3.94 -9.67 27.50
CA VAL A 81 4.45 -10.78 26.69
C VAL A 81 5.71 -11.35 27.31
N LYS A 82 5.98 -12.62 27.02
CA LYS A 82 7.31 -13.21 27.24
C LYS A 82 8.33 -12.51 26.31
N PRO A 83 9.64 -12.68 26.52
CA PRO A 83 10.65 -12.17 25.59
C PRO A 83 10.33 -12.52 24.14
N ILE A 84 10.30 -11.48 23.30
CA ILE A 84 9.98 -11.55 21.87
C ILE A 84 11.14 -11.01 21.05
N ASP A 85 11.20 -11.41 19.78
CA ASP A 85 12.04 -10.75 18.78
C ASP A 85 11.50 -9.33 18.51
N ALA A 86 12.22 -8.31 18.99
CA ALA A 86 11.82 -6.92 18.84
C ALA A 86 11.83 -6.46 17.37
N ASN A 87 12.53 -7.17 16.47
CA ASN A 87 12.49 -6.84 15.04
C ASN A 87 11.07 -6.98 14.48
N LYS A 88 10.23 -7.89 14.99
CA LYS A 88 8.82 -7.98 14.59
C LYS A 88 8.08 -6.67 14.85
N LEU A 89 8.37 -5.98 15.95
CA LEU A 89 7.76 -4.69 16.32
C LEU A 89 8.41 -3.49 15.62
N ILE A 90 9.51 -3.70 14.89
CA ILE A 90 10.14 -2.68 14.05
C ILE A 90 9.65 -2.82 12.61
N SER A 91 9.62 -4.04 12.07
CA SER A 91 9.39 -4.27 10.64
C SER A 91 7.93 -4.45 10.28
N LYS A 92 7.07 -4.96 11.15
CA LYS A 92 5.67 -5.28 10.81
C LYS A 92 4.66 -4.14 10.99
N PRO A 93 4.71 -3.31 12.04
CA PRO A 93 3.59 -2.41 12.37
C PRO A 93 3.33 -1.31 11.34
N SER A 94 2.05 -0.94 11.20
CA SER A 94 1.57 0.07 10.25
C SER A 94 0.96 1.29 10.95
N PHE A 95 0.24 1.09 12.07
CA PHE A 95 -0.52 2.16 12.74
C PHE A 95 0.18 2.81 13.92
N PHE A 96 1.39 2.36 14.25
CA PHE A 96 2.09 2.76 15.47
C PHE A 96 3.21 3.75 15.16
N LYS A 97 3.25 4.85 15.92
CA LYS A 97 4.31 5.87 15.80
C LYS A 97 5.60 5.36 16.41
N GLU A 98 5.49 4.84 17.63
CA GLU A 98 6.57 4.33 18.47
C GLU A 98 6.03 3.14 19.27
N ILE A 99 6.90 2.17 19.56
CA ILE A 99 6.56 1.05 20.44
C ILE A 99 7.59 0.98 21.57
N TYR A 100 7.14 0.83 22.80
CA TYR A 100 7.99 0.81 23.98
C TYR A 100 7.97 -0.58 24.63
N LEU A 101 9.15 -1.14 24.87
CA LEU A 101 9.31 -2.33 25.70
C LEU A 101 9.80 -1.89 27.08
N ILE A 102 9.06 -2.21 28.12
CA ILE A 102 9.35 -1.77 29.49
C ILE A 102 9.36 -2.99 30.41
N PHE A 103 10.47 -3.19 31.11
CA PHE A 103 10.66 -4.32 32.02
C PHE A 103 11.80 -4.06 32.99
N GLU A 104 11.80 -4.76 34.13
CA GLU A 104 12.90 -4.76 35.09
C GLU A 104 13.83 -5.93 34.81
N SER A 105 15.15 -5.69 34.80
CA SER A 105 16.14 -6.75 34.62
C SER A 105 17.44 -6.42 35.39
N PRO A 106 18.12 -7.43 35.96
CA PRO A 106 19.45 -7.28 36.53
C PRO A 106 20.56 -7.32 35.47
N GLN A 107 20.22 -7.66 34.23
CA GLN A 107 21.18 -7.87 33.15
C GLN A 107 21.73 -6.55 32.60
N ASP A 108 22.89 -6.60 31.97
CA ASP A 108 23.47 -5.44 31.29
C ASP A 108 22.80 -5.14 29.94
N LYS A 109 23.12 -3.98 29.36
CA LYS A 109 22.54 -3.51 28.08
C LYS A 109 22.85 -4.46 26.90
N ASN A 110 24.00 -5.12 26.89
CA ASN A 110 24.43 -5.98 25.77
C ASN A 110 23.68 -7.31 25.78
N GLU A 111 23.49 -7.89 26.98
CA GLU A 111 22.66 -9.08 27.14
C GLU A 111 21.21 -8.82 26.69
N ILE A 112 20.65 -7.67 27.06
CA ILE A 112 19.31 -7.26 26.63
C ILE A 112 19.23 -7.10 25.11
N LYS A 113 20.21 -6.44 24.48
CA LYS A 113 20.25 -6.31 23.01
C LYS A 113 20.21 -7.68 22.33
N LYS A 114 21.02 -8.64 22.81
CA LYS A 114 21.08 -10.00 22.26
C LYS A 114 19.75 -10.75 22.45
N LYS A 115 19.15 -10.69 23.64
CA LYS A 115 17.88 -11.38 23.95
C LYS A 115 16.70 -10.88 23.13
N LEU A 116 16.67 -9.60 22.80
CA LEU A 116 15.60 -8.98 22.01
C LEU A 116 15.93 -8.84 20.52
N SER A 117 17.07 -9.41 20.09
CA SER A 117 17.54 -9.33 18.70
C SER A 117 17.69 -7.89 18.16
N LEU A 118 18.06 -6.95 19.04
CA LEU A 118 18.24 -5.54 18.72
C LEU A 118 19.59 -5.27 18.05
N ASN A 119 19.65 -5.46 16.74
CA ASN A 119 20.90 -5.40 15.98
C ASN A 119 21.13 -4.04 15.28
N ASN A 120 20.09 -3.21 15.16
CA ASN A 120 20.14 -1.98 14.37
C ASN A 120 19.89 -0.74 15.23
N GLU A 121 20.97 -0.07 15.65
CA GLU A 121 20.91 1.11 16.53
C GLU A 121 20.24 2.33 15.89
N ASN A 122 19.90 2.28 14.60
CA ASN A 122 19.09 3.31 13.96
C ASN A 122 17.59 3.19 14.26
N LEU A 123 17.14 2.02 14.73
CA LEU A 123 15.73 1.68 14.87
C LEU A 123 15.27 1.55 16.33
N PHE A 124 16.16 1.80 17.29
CA PHE A 124 15.79 1.80 18.70
C PHE A 124 16.64 2.75 19.56
N GLN A 125 16.14 3.09 20.74
CA GLN A 125 16.88 3.76 21.82
C GLN A 125 16.65 3.00 23.14
N ILE A 126 17.70 2.83 23.95
CA ILE A 126 17.63 2.15 25.25
C ILE A 126 17.87 3.17 26.36
N PHE A 127 16.86 3.32 27.22
CA PHE A 127 16.93 4.11 28.44
C PHE A 127 16.92 3.17 29.65
N THR A 128 17.58 3.59 30.73
CA THR A 128 17.71 2.78 31.96
C THR A 128 17.53 3.65 33.20
N ASN A 129 16.77 3.15 34.17
CA ASN A 129 16.56 3.76 35.48
C ASN A 129 16.87 2.75 36.58
N ASP A 130 17.71 3.12 37.55
CA ASP A 130 18.03 2.24 38.66
C ASP A 130 16.81 2.11 39.60
N VAL A 131 16.40 0.88 39.92
CA VAL A 131 15.28 0.59 40.85
C VAL A 131 15.78 0.05 42.17
N SER A 132 16.83 -0.77 42.13
CA SER A 132 17.52 -1.30 43.29
C SER A 132 19.01 -1.45 42.99
N ASN A 133 19.83 -1.73 44.01
CA ASN A 133 21.27 -1.99 43.83
C ASN A 133 21.59 -3.15 42.86
N ARG A 134 20.60 -3.97 42.48
CA ARG A 134 20.78 -5.15 41.63
C ARG A 134 19.88 -5.17 40.39
N SER A 135 19.01 -4.19 40.18
CA SER A 135 18.05 -4.21 39.07
C SER A 135 17.75 -2.82 38.51
N LYS A 136 17.56 -2.79 37.19
CA LYS A 136 17.24 -1.58 36.43
C LYS A 136 15.93 -1.78 35.68
N ILE A 137 15.15 -0.72 35.56
CA ILE A 137 14.07 -0.63 34.58
C ILE A 137 14.70 -0.27 33.24
N PHE A 138 14.45 -1.11 32.24
CA PHE A 138 14.77 -0.85 30.86
C PHE A 138 13.53 -0.27 30.18
N THR A 139 13.73 0.80 29.41
CA THR A 139 12.74 1.28 28.44
C THR A 139 13.39 1.31 27.08
N ILE A 140 12.88 0.49 26.17
CA ILE A 140 13.38 0.39 24.80
C ILE A 140 12.34 1.02 23.90
N ARG A 141 12.67 2.18 23.32
CA ARG A 141 11.86 2.84 22.29
C ARG A 141 12.22 2.24 20.94
N LEU A 142 11.28 1.57 20.29
CA LEU A 142 11.38 1.03 18.94
C LEU A 142 10.73 2.00 17.96
N LEU A 143 11.36 2.16 16.79
CA LEU A 143 10.89 3.02 15.70
C LEU A 143 10.39 2.15 14.54
N PRO A 144 9.07 2.00 14.34
CA PRO A 144 8.52 1.23 13.23
C PRO A 144 9.00 1.77 11.87
N LEU A 145 9.48 0.87 11.01
CA LEU A 145 10.04 1.22 9.71
C LEU A 145 9.04 1.97 8.83
N GLN A 146 7.79 1.49 8.79
CA GLN A 146 6.75 2.12 7.98
C GLN A 146 6.59 3.61 8.29
N THR A 147 6.62 3.98 9.58
CA THR A 147 6.51 5.37 10.03
C THR A 147 7.67 6.22 9.54
N LEU A 148 8.91 5.68 9.56
CA LEU A 148 10.07 6.40 9.05
C LEU A 148 9.98 6.61 7.53
N PHE A 149 9.53 5.61 6.78
CA PHE A 149 9.36 5.71 5.33
C PHE A 149 8.23 6.66 4.91
N GLU A 150 7.17 6.79 5.71
CA GLU A 150 6.13 7.79 5.50
C GLU A 150 6.71 9.22 5.46
N TYR A 151 7.65 9.53 6.37
CA TYR A 151 8.28 10.85 6.47
C TYR A 151 9.20 11.21 5.29
N VAL A 152 9.58 10.24 4.44
CA VAL A 152 10.34 10.49 3.20
C VAL A 152 9.66 11.54 2.31
N THR A 153 8.32 11.51 2.27
CA THR A 153 7.56 12.49 1.47
C THR A 153 7.60 13.91 2.02
N ASP A 154 7.88 14.08 3.32
CA ASP A 154 8.00 15.38 3.95
C ASP A 154 9.39 15.99 3.73
N VAL A 155 10.45 15.17 3.59
CA VAL A 155 11.79 15.62 3.22
C VAL A 155 11.79 16.37 1.89
N LYS A 156 11.01 15.91 0.91
CA LYS A 156 10.88 16.57 -0.40
C LYS A 156 10.25 17.97 -0.33
N LYS A 157 9.55 18.29 0.76
CA LYS A 157 8.92 19.61 0.96
C LYS A 157 9.92 20.65 1.49
N LEU A 158 11.12 20.22 1.88
CA LEU A 158 12.16 21.13 2.35
C LEU A 158 12.62 22.06 1.22
N PRO A 159 12.93 23.34 1.51
CA PRO A 159 13.35 24.31 0.51
C PRO A 159 14.51 23.83 -0.38
N ALA A 160 15.48 23.11 0.20
CA ALA A 160 16.64 22.59 -0.51
C ALA A 160 16.28 21.60 -1.65
N VAL A 161 15.11 20.94 -1.56
CA VAL A 161 14.62 19.98 -2.56
C VAL A 161 13.54 20.61 -3.46
N ALA A 162 12.65 21.40 -2.86
CA ALA A 162 11.49 21.99 -3.54
C ALA A 162 11.86 23.22 -4.38
N ILE A 163 12.82 24.04 -3.93
CA ILE A 163 13.14 25.34 -4.50
C ILE A 163 14.55 25.29 -5.11
N THR A 164 14.69 24.53 -6.19
CA THR A 164 15.91 24.51 -7.00
C THR A 164 15.66 25.28 -8.31
N PRO A 165 16.32 26.43 -8.56
CA PRO A 165 16.11 27.20 -9.78
C PRO A 165 16.55 26.39 -11.01
N LYS A 166 15.64 26.13 -11.95
CA LYS A 166 15.96 25.42 -13.22
C LYS A 166 16.86 26.24 -14.15
N ASN A 167 16.93 27.56 -13.96
CA ASN A 167 17.32 28.48 -15.03
C ASN A 167 18.84 28.70 -15.17
N LYS A 168 19.69 27.97 -14.42
CA LYS A 168 21.17 28.17 -14.44
C LYS A 168 22.02 26.89 -14.45
N LYS A 169 21.43 25.69 -14.56
CA LYS A 169 22.15 24.41 -14.40
C LYS A 169 21.76 23.40 -15.49
N ASN A 170 22.70 22.55 -15.91
CA ASN A 170 22.36 21.38 -16.73
C ASN A 170 21.56 20.36 -15.89
N TRP A 171 20.89 19.39 -16.53
CA TRP A 171 20.05 18.42 -15.82
C TRP A 171 20.83 17.56 -14.80
N ASN A 172 22.10 17.30 -15.04
CA ASN A 172 22.94 16.53 -14.12
C ASN A 172 23.16 17.28 -12.79
N GLU A 173 23.57 18.55 -12.87
CA GLU A 173 23.72 19.42 -11.69
C GLU A 173 22.39 19.66 -10.98
N TYR A 174 21.30 19.78 -11.75
CA TYR A 174 19.96 19.98 -11.22
C TYR A 174 19.50 18.81 -10.32
N PHE A 175 19.64 17.57 -10.80
CA PHE A 175 19.28 16.39 -10.01
C PHE A 175 20.23 16.20 -8.82
N ALA A 176 21.53 16.44 -9.00
CA ALA A 176 22.52 16.32 -7.92
C ALA A 176 22.22 17.24 -6.73
N GLU A 177 21.80 18.48 -6.97
CA GLU A 177 21.45 19.42 -5.89
C GLU A 177 20.20 18.98 -5.11
N LYS A 178 19.18 18.46 -5.81
CA LYS A 178 17.99 17.94 -5.14
C LYS A 178 18.27 16.68 -4.34
N GLU A 179 19.12 15.81 -4.87
CA GLU A 179 19.61 14.60 -4.20
C GLU A 179 20.37 14.95 -2.92
N ASP A 180 21.27 15.93 -2.95
CA ASP A 180 21.96 16.46 -1.77
C ASP A 180 20.97 17.03 -0.74
N GLY A 181 19.99 17.82 -1.20
CA GLY A 181 18.92 18.32 -0.35
C GLY A 181 18.11 17.22 0.34
N ILE A 182 17.86 16.11 -0.35
CA ILE A 182 17.20 14.92 0.21
C ILE A 182 18.09 14.27 1.26
N GLU A 183 19.36 14.00 0.95
CA GLU A 183 20.27 13.34 1.88
C GLU A 183 20.46 14.13 3.17
N LYS A 184 20.59 15.46 3.07
CA LYS A 184 20.62 16.37 4.22
C LYS A 184 19.31 16.32 5.00
N GLY A 185 18.17 16.41 4.32
CA GLY A 185 16.86 16.35 4.97
C GLY A 185 16.58 15.02 5.68
N LEU A 186 17.08 13.90 5.16
CA LEU A 186 17.01 12.59 5.81
C LEU A 186 17.88 12.54 7.08
N ASN A 187 19.10 13.10 7.03
CA ASN A 187 19.95 13.20 8.23
C ASN A 187 19.28 14.07 9.31
N ASP A 188 18.74 15.22 8.91
CA ASP A 188 18.00 16.11 9.81
C ASP A 188 16.78 15.39 10.42
N MET A 189 16.07 14.56 9.62
CA MET A 189 14.94 13.77 10.07
C MET A 189 15.32 12.77 11.15
N LEU A 190 16.37 11.97 10.92
CA LEU A 190 16.84 10.96 11.87
C LEU A 190 17.36 11.61 13.17
N ASN A 191 18.08 12.72 13.04
CA ASN A 191 18.55 13.51 14.18
C ASN A 191 17.37 14.11 14.97
N HIS A 192 16.34 14.60 14.29
CA HIS A 192 15.13 15.15 14.92
C HIS A 192 14.39 14.11 15.76
N ILE A 193 14.20 12.89 15.22
CA ILE A 193 13.49 11.82 15.90
C ILE A 193 14.26 11.32 17.14
N LYS A 194 15.60 11.24 17.05
CA LYS A 194 16.45 10.70 18.11
C LYS A 194 16.80 11.71 19.21
N ALA A 195 17.09 12.96 18.85
CA ALA A 195 17.75 13.91 19.75
C ALA A 195 17.15 15.32 19.79
N ASN A 196 16.50 15.80 18.71
CA ASN A 196 16.04 17.19 18.61
C ASN A 196 14.51 17.36 18.76
N HIS A 197 13.89 16.57 19.63
CA HIS A 197 12.44 16.58 19.84
C HIS A 197 11.91 17.75 20.69
N TYR A 198 12.77 18.59 21.26
CA TYR A 198 12.34 19.73 22.09
C TYR A 198 11.97 20.98 21.29
N ARG A 199 12.25 20.98 19.98
CA ARG A 199 11.95 22.11 19.11
C ARG A 199 10.44 22.27 18.90
N ALA A 200 9.93 23.48 19.10
CA ALA A 200 8.57 23.85 18.68
C ALA A 200 8.48 23.93 17.14
N PRO A 201 7.52 23.25 16.49
CA PRO A 201 7.37 23.30 15.04
C PRO A 201 6.83 24.67 14.58
N HIS A 202 7.27 25.13 13.41
CA HIS A 202 6.75 26.33 12.79
C HIS A 202 5.42 26.06 12.06
N PHE A 203 4.34 26.70 12.49
CA PHE A 203 2.97 26.45 12.02
C PHE A 203 2.53 27.31 10.81
N GLY A 204 3.42 28.12 10.24
CA GLY A 204 3.10 29.06 9.15
C GLY A 204 3.71 28.70 7.78
N LEU A 205 3.60 29.65 6.84
CA LEU A 205 4.36 29.63 5.59
C LEU A 205 5.87 29.71 5.90
N GLY A 206 6.69 29.14 5.03
CA GLY A 206 8.15 29.17 5.18
C GLY A 206 8.72 28.12 6.14
N LYS A 207 8.12 26.91 6.17
CA LYS A 207 8.69 25.75 6.86
C LYS A 207 10.09 25.42 6.32
N ARG A 208 11.06 25.27 7.22
CA ARG A 208 12.48 25.08 6.87
C ARG A 208 13.11 23.87 7.53
N HIS A 209 12.51 23.40 8.62
CA HIS A 209 13.01 22.25 9.36
C HIS A 209 12.07 21.06 9.18
N ILE A 210 12.62 19.85 9.13
CA ILE A 210 11.83 18.63 8.96
C ILE A 210 10.79 18.45 10.08
N GLY A 211 11.15 18.85 11.30
CA GLY A 211 10.24 18.90 12.46
C GLY A 211 8.97 19.72 12.21
N ASP A 212 9.01 20.76 11.38
CA ASP A 212 7.83 21.57 11.02
C ASP A 212 6.79 20.76 10.22
N PHE A 213 7.20 19.60 9.67
CA PHE A 213 6.35 18.68 8.92
C PHE A 213 6.02 17.43 9.74
N ILE A 214 7.01 16.75 10.32
CA ILE A 214 6.79 15.44 10.95
C ILE A 214 6.13 15.50 12.33
N ASP A 215 6.30 16.62 13.05
CA ASP A 215 5.64 16.86 14.34
C ASP A 215 4.24 17.49 14.17
N TRP A 216 3.91 17.97 12.97
CA TRP A 216 2.62 18.60 12.69
C TRP A 216 1.60 17.64 12.07
N ALA A 217 0.37 17.69 12.61
CA ALA A 217 -0.70 16.73 12.33
C ALA A 217 -1.30 16.84 10.92
N SER A 218 -1.27 18.02 10.31
CA SER A 218 -1.88 18.23 9.00
C SER A 218 -0.87 18.09 7.87
N THR A 219 -0.14 16.98 7.84
CA THR A 219 0.55 16.62 6.61
C THR A 219 -0.44 15.89 5.71
N ASP A 220 -0.69 16.49 4.54
CA ASP A 220 -1.35 15.85 3.39
C ASP A 220 -0.97 14.38 3.28
N LEU A 221 -1.89 13.54 2.76
CA LEU A 221 -1.69 12.11 2.52
C LEU A 221 -0.22 11.78 2.23
N ARG A 222 0.54 11.27 3.21
CA ARG A 222 1.90 10.80 2.98
C ARG A 222 1.83 9.66 1.96
N LYS A 223 2.71 9.72 0.96
CA LYS A 223 2.73 8.81 -0.19
C LYS A 223 4.08 8.08 -0.25
N PRO A 224 4.38 7.23 0.75
CA PRO A 224 5.67 6.53 0.80
C PRO A 224 5.81 5.56 -0.36
N PHE A 225 7.06 5.16 -0.61
CA PHE A 225 7.41 4.18 -1.64
C PHE A 225 6.81 4.54 -3.01
N LEU A 226 6.29 3.54 -3.72
CA LEU A 226 5.72 3.65 -5.06
C LEU A 226 4.19 3.48 -5.09
N HIS A 227 3.51 3.56 -3.94
CA HIS A 227 2.06 3.31 -3.80
C HIS A 227 1.16 4.20 -4.68
N TYR A 228 1.65 5.39 -5.06
CA TYR A 228 0.87 6.44 -5.71
C TYR A 228 1.38 6.81 -7.12
N LEU A 229 1.85 5.82 -7.88
CA LEU A 229 2.31 6.00 -9.27
C LEU A 229 1.19 6.12 -10.29
N HIS A 230 0.03 5.51 -10.04
CA HIS A 230 -1.06 5.45 -11.01
C HIS A 230 -2.44 5.45 -10.36
N LYS A 231 -3.40 6.08 -11.03
CA LYS A 231 -4.81 6.12 -10.66
C LYS A 231 -5.50 4.87 -11.20
N TYR A 232 -5.47 3.83 -10.38
CA TYR A 232 -6.27 2.63 -10.58
C TYR A 232 -7.48 2.65 -9.65
N LYS A 233 -8.69 2.44 -10.18
CA LYS A 233 -9.91 2.40 -9.37
C LYS A 233 -9.95 1.11 -8.54
N GLY A 234 -10.49 1.21 -7.32
CA GLY A 234 -10.60 0.05 -6.41
C GLY A 234 -9.26 -0.42 -5.83
N LYS A 235 -8.28 0.48 -5.69
CA LYS A 235 -7.03 0.17 -4.98
C LYS A 235 -7.24 0.21 -3.46
N GLY A 236 -6.64 -0.73 -2.74
CA GLY A 236 -6.58 -0.70 -1.28
C GLY A 236 -5.73 0.47 -0.75
N ASP A 237 -6.03 0.93 0.47
CA ASP A 237 -5.16 1.87 1.19
C ASP A 237 -3.86 1.15 1.60
N PRO A 238 -2.67 1.72 1.33
CA PRO A 238 -1.40 1.09 1.66
C PRO A 238 -1.22 0.72 3.14
N ARG A 239 -1.73 1.53 4.08
CA ARG A 239 -1.56 1.28 5.52
C ARG A 239 -2.43 0.12 5.97
N ILE A 240 -3.68 0.09 5.52
CA ILE A 240 -4.59 -1.04 5.74
C ILE A 240 -4.03 -2.31 5.11
N SER A 241 -3.52 -2.20 3.88
CA SER A 241 -2.91 -3.32 3.14
C SER A 241 -1.77 -3.97 3.92
N ARG A 242 -0.83 -3.16 4.43
CA ARG A 242 0.28 -3.64 5.25
C ARG A 242 -0.20 -4.31 6.55
N ALA A 243 -1.15 -3.69 7.24
CA ALA A 243 -1.69 -4.24 8.47
C ALA A 243 -2.46 -5.56 8.26
N LEU A 244 -3.12 -5.72 7.11
CA LEU A 244 -3.79 -6.96 6.73
C LEU A 244 -2.80 -8.12 6.52
N ILE A 245 -1.59 -7.86 6.02
CA ILE A 245 -0.53 -8.88 5.92
C ILE A 245 -0.22 -9.45 7.32
N ASN A 246 -0.22 -8.61 8.36
CA ASN A 246 0.05 -9.06 9.72
C ASN A 246 -1.00 -10.07 10.23
N LEU A 247 -2.25 -9.96 9.77
CA LEU A 247 -3.31 -10.93 10.12
C LEU A 247 -3.05 -12.33 9.56
N LEU A 248 -2.23 -12.46 8.51
CA LEU A 248 -1.85 -13.75 7.94
C LEU A 248 -0.87 -14.52 8.83
N ARG A 249 -0.28 -13.86 9.84
CA ARG A 249 0.71 -14.42 10.77
C ARG A 249 1.91 -15.05 10.05
N VAL A 250 2.29 -14.47 8.91
CA VAL A 250 3.43 -14.92 8.12
C VAL A 250 4.76 -14.40 8.69
N ASN A 251 5.81 -15.17 8.46
CA ASN A 251 7.18 -14.85 8.84
C ASN A 251 8.01 -14.46 7.62
N LYS A 252 9.16 -13.84 7.87
CA LYS A 252 10.14 -13.49 6.83
C LYS A 252 10.42 -14.68 5.91
N GLU A 253 10.67 -14.41 4.64
CA GLU A 253 10.92 -15.36 3.54
C GLU A 253 9.70 -16.19 3.11
N GLU A 254 8.61 -16.20 3.89
CA GLU A 254 7.35 -16.84 3.50
C GLU A 254 6.68 -16.12 2.32
N THR A 255 5.83 -16.84 1.59
CA THR A 255 5.19 -16.34 0.37
C THR A 255 3.70 -16.08 0.57
N ILE A 256 3.26 -14.86 0.29
CA ILE A 256 1.83 -14.50 0.24
C ILE A 256 1.29 -14.48 -1.20
N LEU A 257 -0.01 -14.68 -1.36
CA LEU A 257 -0.70 -14.62 -2.66
C LEU A 257 -1.83 -13.61 -2.64
N ASP A 258 -1.94 -12.82 -3.70
CA ASP A 258 -3.13 -12.05 -4.06
C ASP A 258 -3.71 -12.57 -5.39
N PRO A 259 -4.80 -13.35 -5.38
CA PRO A 259 -5.45 -13.88 -6.59
C PRO A 259 -6.14 -12.81 -7.44
N PHE A 260 -6.28 -11.57 -6.95
CA PHE A 260 -6.91 -10.46 -7.67
C PHE A 260 -6.10 -9.19 -7.49
N VAL A 261 -4.81 -9.25 -7.84
CA VAL A 261 -3.80 -8.27 -7.40
C VAL A 261 -4.08 -6.84 -7.86
N GLY A 262 -4.76 -6.66 -9.01
CA GLY A 262 -5.15 -5.34 -9.50
C GLY A 262 -3.93 -4.44 -9.67
N SER A 263 -3.85 -3.41 -8.83
CA SER A 263 -2.72 -2.46 -8.83
C SER A 263 -1.56 -2.83 -7.91
N GLY A 264 -1.57 -4.01 -7.26
CA GLY A 264 -0.52 -4.46 -6.34
C GLY A 264 -0.60 -3.89 -4.92
N ALA A 265 -1.71 -3.27 -4.51
CA ALA A 265 -1.80 -2.57 -3.23
C ALA A 265 -1.52 -3.49 -2.01
N PHE A 266 -2.06 -4.71 -2.01
CA PHE A 266 -1.93 -5.66 -0.91
C PHE A 266 -0.57 -6.34 -0.81
N VAL A 267 0.21 -6.37 -1.89
CA VAL A 267 1.50 -7.08 -1.95
C VAL A 267 2.70 -6.15 -2.06
N ALA A 268 2.49 -4.85 -2.33
CA ALA A 268 3.56 -3.88 -2.54
C ALA A 268 4.51 -3.71 -1.34
N ASP A 269 4.00 -3.88 -0.12
CA ASP A 269 4.80 -3.76 1.11
C ASP A 269 5.45 -5.09 1.53
N ALA A 270 5.12 -6.21 0.89
CA ALA A 270 5.66 -7.53 1.23
C ALA A 270 7.20 -7.56 1.23
N PRO A 271 7.93 -7.01 0.22
CA PRO A 271 9.39 -6.95 0.23
C PRO A 271 9.98 -6.21 1.42
N THR A 272 9.33 -5.12 1.86
CA THR A 272 9.77 -4.30 3.00
C THR A 272 9.59 -5.00 4.35
N MET A 273 8.78 -6.07 4.37
CA MET A 273 8.58 -6.96 5.51
C MET A 273 9.44 -8.24 5.38
N GLY A 274 10.25 -8.33 4.33
CA GLY A 274 11.04 -9.52 3.98
C GLY A 274 10.20 -10.69 3.48
N LEU A 275 9.01 -10.44 2.95
CA LEU A 275 8.08 -11.46 2.45
C LEU A 275 8.14 -11.55 0.92
N ASN A 276 8.02 -12.78 0.41
CA ASN A 276 7.77 -13.00 -1.01
C ASN A 276 6.28 -12.81 -1.31
N ALA A 277 5.94 -12.41 -2.53
CA ALA A 277 4.55 -12.29 -2.94
C ALA A 277 4.32 -12.73 -4.39
N ILE A 278 3.17 -13.36 -4.63
CA ILE A 278 2.65 -13.68 -5.95
C ILE A 278 1.34 -12.91 -6.14
N GLY A 279 1.19 -12.22 -7.27
CA GLY A 279 -0.03 -11.53 -7.65
C GLY A 279 -0.56 -12.05 -8.98
N ILE A 280 -1.86 -12.31 -9.07
CA ILE A 280 -2.52 -12.75 -10.31
C ILE A 280 -3.41 -11.64 -10.84
N GLU A 281 -3.20 -11.27 -12.11
CA GLU A 281 -3.94 -10.22 -12.79
C GLU A 281 -4.32 -10.68 -14.21
N ILE A 282 -5.52 -10.34 -14.69
CA ILE A 282 -5.96 -10.67 -16.05
C ILE A 282 -5.60 -9.58 -17.07
N LEU A 283 -5.53 -8.32 -16.62
CA LEU A 283 -5.26 -7.14 -17.46
C LEU A 283 -3.78 -6.76 -17.47
N GLU A 284 -3.21 -6.52 -18.67
CA GLU A 284 -1.83 -6.05 -18.81
C GLU A 284 -1.61 -4.69 -18.13
N ILE A 285 -2.58 -3.78 -18.17
CA ILE A 285 -2.46 -2.49 -17.48
C ILE A 285 -2.35 -2.66 -15.96
N GLY A 286 -3.13 -3.58 -15.37
CA GLY A 286 -3.07 -3.89 -13.95
C GLY A 286 -1.72 -4.49 -13.58
N LYS A 287 -1.27 -5.45 -14.39
CA LYS A 287 0.03 -6.10 -14.23
C LYS A 287 1.18 -5.10 -14.30
N LEU A 288 1.22 -4.21 -15.30
CA LEU A 288 2.24 -3.17 -15.39
C LEU A 288 2.28 -2.29 -14.13
N ILE A 289 1.11 -1.87 -13.64
CA ILE A 289 1.01 -1.06 -12.41
C ILE A 289 1.57 -1.83 -11.21
N ALA A 290 1.17 -3.08 -11.05
CA ALA A 290 1.60 -3.92 -9.94
C ALA A 290 3.11 -4.23 -9.99
N GLU A 291 3.64 -4.61 -11.15
CA GLU A 291 5.09 -4.90 -11.34
C GLU A 291 5.95 -3.71 -10.93
N VAL A 292 5.60 -2.51 -11.39
CA VAL A 292 6.40 -1.31 -11.10
C VAL A 292 6.20 -0.84 -9.66
N LYS A 293 4.99 -0.94 -9.10
CA LYS A 293 4.71 -0.51 -7.72
C LYS A 293 5.41 -1.39 -6.68
N CYS A 294 5.40 -2.70 -6.91
CA CYS A 294 5.86 -3.68 -5.92
C CYS A 294 7.36 -3.94 -5.99
N ASP A 295 8.06 -3.35 -6.96
CA ASP A 295 9.49 -3.54 -7.12
C ASP A 295 10.24 -2.25 -6.76
N LEU A 296 11.06 -2.30 -5.70
CA LEU A 296 11.92 -1.20 -5.27
C LEU A 296 13.39 -1.37 -5.71
N SER A 297 13.74 -2.50 -6.35
CA SER A 297 15.13 -2.89 -6.65
C SER A 297 15.72 -2.21 -7.89
N TYR A 298 15.58 -0.89 -8.01
CA TYR A 298 16.11 -0.13 -9.15
C TYR A 298 17.60 0.14 -8.98
N ASP A 299 18.37 -0.02 -10.07
CA ASP A 299 19.65 0.67 -10.18
C ASP A 299 19.36 2.18 -10.31
N ILE A 300 19.50 2.88 -9.19
CA ILE A 300 19.15 4.30 -9.11
C ILE A 300 20.08 5.17 -9.98
N GLN A 301 21.33 4.75 -10.20
CA GLN A 301 22.28 5.50 -11.03
C GLN A 301 21.93 5.35 -12.50
N ASN A 302 21.60 4.13 -12.94
CA ASN A 302 21.13 3.90 -14.30
C ASN A 302 19.79 4.62 -14.55
N LEU A 303 18.85 4.56 -13.61
CA LEU A 303 17.58 5.29 -13.70
C LEU A 303 17.80 6.80 -13.82
N ARG A 304 18.70 7.36 -12.99
CA ARG A 304 19.07 8.79 -13.04
C ARG A 304 19.64 9.17 -14.41
N LYS A 305 20.55 8.35 -14.94
CA LYS A 305 21.17 8.56 -16.26
C LYS A 305 20.12 8.57 -17.37
N GLU A 306 19.22 7.59 -17.41
CA GLU A 306 18.17 7.51 -18.42
C GLU A 306 17.16 8.66 -18.31
N ILE A 307 16.81 9.08 -17.10
CA ILE A 307 15.96 10.26 -16.87
C ILE A 307 16.65 11.53 -17.39
N ILE A 308 17.92 11.75 -17.09
CA ILE A 308 18.67 12.92 -17.59
C ILE A 308 18.76 12.89 -19.11
N ASN A 309 19.03 11.72 -19.69
CA ASN A 309 19.10 11.53 -21.14
C ASN A 309 17.75 11.87 -21.80
N LEU A 310 16.65 11.38 -21.22
CA LEU A 310 15.29 11.69 -21.64
C LEU A 310 15.04 13.20 -21.55
N PHE A 311 15.36 13.84 -20.42
CA PHE A 311 15.09 15.27 -20.21
C PHE A 311 15.93 16.18 -21.12
N SER A 312 17.17 15.80 -21.42
CA SER A 312 18.10 16.58 -22.24
C SER A 312 17.74 16.54 -23.73
N ASN A 313 17.16 15.43 -24.20
CA ASN A 313 16.88 15.19 -25.61
C ASN A 313 15.39 15.41 -25.97
N MET A 314 14.63 16.09 -25.11
CA MET A 314 13.21 16.37 -25.35
C MET A 314 13.00 17.70 -26.04
N ASN A 315 12.30 17.68 -27.18
CA ASN A 315 11.69 18.89 -27.71
C ASN A 315 10.27 19.06 -27.12
N TYR A 316 10.02 20.20 -26.46
CA TYR A 316 8.73 20.49 -25.80
C TYR A 316 7.56 20.66 -26.76
N ASP A 317 7.82 20.90 -28.04
CA ASP A 317 6.80 20.88 -29.11
C ASP A 317 6.50 19.46 -29.61
N GLY A 318 7.29 18.48 -29.16
CA GLY A 318 7.17 17.07 -29.51
C GLY A 318 7.67 16.71 -30.91
N ARG A 319 8.37 17.62 -31.60
CA ARG A 319 8.90 17.45 -32.96
C ARG A 319 10.42 17.46 -32.95
N ASP A 320 11.08 16.51 -33.60
CA ASP A 320 12.53 16.54 -33.81
C ASP A 320 12.89 15.99 -35.21
N LEU A 321 14.16 16.08 -35.62
CA LEU A 321 14.60 15.61 -36.95
C LEU A 321 14.34 14.12 -37.19
N PHE A 322 14.09 13.33 -36.14
CA PHE A 322 13.83 11.90 -36.20
C PHE A 322 12.33 11.56 -36.11
N SER A 323 11.45 12.56 -35.94
CA SER A 323 10.01 12.34 -35.76
C SER A 323 9.24 12.01 -37.06
N PHE A 324 9.90 11.98 -38.22
CA PHE A 324 9.26 11.65 -39.50
C PHE A 324 8.65 10.24 -39.55
N ASN A 325 9.14 9.30 -38.73
CA ASN A 325 8.59 7.94 -38.62
C ASN A 325 7.41 7.79 -37.63
N ILE A 326 6.99 8.87 -36.96
CA ILE A 326 5.95 8.81 -35.92
C ILE A 326 4.55 9.14 -36.48
N ASP A 327 4.47 9.86 -37.60
CA ASP A 327 3.20 10.31 -38.18
C ASP A 327 2.25 9.15 -38.52
N GLN A 328 2.79 8.04 -39.02
CA GLN A 328 2.00 6.83 -39.27
C GLN A 328 1.43 6.25 -37.96
N LYS A 329 2.28 6.09 -36.93
CA LYS A 329 1.85 5.60 -35.60
C LYS A 329 0.77 6.50 -34.99
N ILE A 330 0.91 7.82 -35.13
CA ILE A 330 -0.10 8.79 -34.67
C ILE A 330 -1.41 8.58 -35.41
N LYS A 331 -1.39 8.40 -36.73
CA LYS A 331 -2.59 8.20 -37.54
C LYS A 331 -3.30 6.90 -37.19
N GLU A 332 -2.56 5.82 -36.97
CA GLU A 332 -3.08 4.52 -36.52
C GLU A 332 -3.75 4.62 -35.14
N ILE A 333 -3.04 5.17 -34.14
CA ILE A 333 -3.58 5.31 -32.78
C ILE A 333 -4.78 6.26 -32.76
N LYS A 334 -4.73 7.36 -33.53
CA LYS A 334 -5.88 8.27 -33.68
C LYS A 334 -7.11 7.55 -34.21
N THR A 335 -6.93 6.70 -35.21
CA THR A 335 -8.03 5.91 -35.82
C THR A 335 -8.62 4.94 -34.79
N LYS A 336 -7.76 4.15 -34.13
CA LYS A 336 -8.18 3.24 -33.04
C LYS A 336 -8.93 3.97 -31.92
N LEU A 337 -8.42 5.13 -31.48
CA LEU A 337 -9.07 5.94 -30.45
C LEU A 337 -10.46 6.40 -30.90
N LYS A 338 -10.59 6.89 -32.14
CA LYS A 338 -11.87 7.34 -32.70
C LYS A 338 -12.91 6.22 -32.69
N GLU A 339 -12.54 5.05 -33.21
CA GLU A 339 -13.41 3.87 -33.32
C GLU A 339 -13.81 3.31 -31.95
N LEU A 340 -12.85 3.15 -31.04
CA LEU A 340 -13.09 2.47 -29.77
C LEU A 340 -13.69 3.36 -28.68
N THR A 341 -13.63 4.68 -28.83
CA THR A 341 -14.14 5.63 -27.81
C THR A 341 -15.38 6.38 -28.24
N GLU A 342 -15.80 6.22 -29.50
CA GLU A 342 -16.93 6.94 -30.10
C GLU A 342 -16.82 8.46 -29.90
N GLU A 343 -15.58 8.98 -29.97
CA GLU A 343 -15.25 10.40 -29.77
C GLU A 343 -15.79 11.02 -28.47
N ASN A 344 -15.89 10.20 -27.41
CA ASN A 344 -16.35 10.68 -26.12
C ASN A 344 -15.44 11.78 -25.52
N ARG A 345 -15.87 12.33 -24.37
CA ARG A 345 -15.12 13.37 -23.63
C ARG A 345 -13.64 13.04 -23.39
N PHE A 346 -13.29 11.78 -23.16
CA PHE A 346 -11.92 11.38 -22.85
C PHE A 346 -11.02 11.49 -24.08
N TYR A 347 -11.54 11.10 -25.25
CA TYR A 347 -10.87 11.31 -26.53
C TYR A 347 -10.67 12.79 -26.84
N ILE A 348 -11.73 13.61 -26.72
CA ILE A 348 -11.66 15.05 -27.00
C ILE A 348 -10.58 15.74 -26.15
N ASN A 349 -10.44 15.33 -24.89
CA ASN A 349 -9.46 15.92 -23.98
C ASN A 349 -8.01 15.50 -24.31
N ILE A 350 -7.78 14.25 -24.71
CA ILE A 350 -6.42 13.75 -24.97
C ILE A 350 -5.93 14.08 -26.39
N PHE A 351 -6.85 14.22 -27.35
CA PHE A 351 -6.55 14.41 -28.77
C PHE A 351 -5.55 15.55 -29.05
N PRO A 352 -5.67 16.76 -28.45
CA PRO A 352 -4.70 17.85 -28.66
C PRO A 352 -3.27 17.53 -28.22
N HIS A 353 -3.10 16.52 -27.37
CA HIS A 353 -1.81 16.13 -26.80
C HIS A 353 -1.22 14.88 -27.45
N LEU A 354 -1.97 14.21 -28.34
CA LEU A 354 -1.64 12.89 -28.87
C LEU A 354 -0.24 12.84 -29.49
N HIS A 355 0.13 13.83 -30.29
CA HIS A 355 1.45 13.92 -30.90
C HIS A 355 2.58 13.86 -29.86
N LYS A 356 2.48 14.67 -28.80
CA LYS A 356 3.46 14.72 -27.70
C LYS A 356 3.51 13.42 -26.91
N ILE A 357 2.37 12.76 -26.75
CA ILE A 357 2.27 11.47 -26.05
C ILE A 357 2.98 10.38 -26.84
N ILE A 358 2.73 10.27 -28.15
CA ILE A 358 3.38 9.26 -28.98
C ILE A 358 4.88 9.53 -29.10
N TYR A 359 5.28 10.80 -29.23
CA TYR A 359 6.69 11.20 -29.18
C TYR A 359 7.38 10.72 -27.89
N LEU A 360 6.78 10.96 -26.72
CA LEU A 360 7.30 10.48 -25.44
C LEU A 360 7.38 8.96 -25.39
N LYS A 361 6.30 8.27 -25.80
CA LYS A 361 6.23 6.81 -25.81
C LYS A 361 7.38 6.22 -26.64
N ASP A 362 7.59 6.73 -27.85
CA ASP A 362 8.63 6.24 -28.76
C ASP A 362 10.04 6.39 -28.15
N LYS A 363 10.35 7.55 -27.54
CA LYS A 363 11.63 7.76 -26.84
C LYS A 363 11.79 6.82 -25.65
N ILE A 364 10.74 6.59 -24.87
CA ILE A 364 10.78 5.66 -23.72
C ILE A 364 10.98 4.22 -24.20
N GLU A 365 10.37 3.82 -25.31
CA GLU A 365 10.49 2.46 -25.86
C GLU A 365 11.91 2.12 -26.33
N GLN A 366 12.71 3.13 -26.68
CA GLN A 366 14.13 2.97 -27.07
C GLN A 366 15.07 2.65 -25.88
N ILE A 367 14.60 2.83 -24.64
CA ILE A 367 15.38 2.51 -23.43
C ILE A 367 15.58 1.00 -23.35
N GLN A 368 16.84 0.58 -23.20
CA GLN A 368 17.25 -0.83 -23.19
C GLN A 368 16.86 -1.56 -21.90
N ASP A 369 17.01 -0.89 -20.76
CA ASP A 369 16.62 -1.43 -19.46
C ASP A 369 15.10 -1.55 -19.37
N GLU A 370 14.59 -2.80 -19.37
CA GLU A 370 13.16 -3.08 -19.37
C GLU A 370 12.46 -2.50 -18.14
N LYS A 371 13.11 -2.51 -16.98
CA LYS A 371 12.54 -2.07 -15.71
C LYS A 371 12.38 -0.55 -15.71
N ILE A 372 13.40 0.19 -16.15
CA ILE A 372 13.34 1.64 -16.32
C ILE A 372 12.29 2.01 -17.38
N ARG A 373 12.24 1.28 -18.50
CA ARG A 373 11.24 1.47 -19.55
C ARG A 373 9.81 1.29 -19.01
N LYS A 374 9.54 0.20 -18.29
CA LYS A 374 8.23 -0.06 -17.64
C LYS A 374 7.87 1.04 -16.64
N PHE A 375 8.83 1.47 -15.81
CA PHE A 375 8.63 2.57 -14.86
C PHE A 375 8.16 3.84 -15.58
N LEU A 376 8.87 4.27 -16.62
CA LEU A 376 8.53 5.48 -17.38
C LEU A 376 7.24 5.35 -18.19
N LEU A 377 6.95 4.18 -18.78
CA LEU A 377 5.67 3.90 -19.45
C LEU A 377 4.48 3.97 -18.49
N LEU A 378 4.65 3.49 -17.25
CA LEU A 378 3.62 3.62 -16.22
C LEU A 378 3.37 5.09 -15.85
N LEU A 379 4.42 5.89 -15.69
CA LEU A 379 4.28 7.33 -15.43
C LEU A 379 3.60 8.07 -16.59
N LEU A 380 3.88 7.64 -17.83
CA LEU A 380 3.22 8.14 -19.03
C LEU A 380 1.73 7.78 -19.02
N SER A 381 1.40 6.52 -18.70
CA SER A 381 0.03 6.05 -18.53
C SER A 381 -0.76 6.92 -17.55
N GLN A 382 -0.18 7.21 -16.39
CA GLN A 382 -0.82 8.05 -15.38
C GLN A 382 -1.14 9.44 -15.92
N LYS A 383 -0.22 10.06 -16.69
CA LYS A 383 -0.46 11.37 -17.30
C LYS A 383 -1.52 11.32 -18.39
N ILE A 384 -1.56 10.26 -19.19
CA ILE A 384 -2.63 10.03 -20.16
C ILE A 384 -3.98 9.99 -19.46
N VAL A 385 -4.11 9.24 -18.37
CA VAL A 385 -5.35 9.17 -17.57
C VAL A 385 -5.72 10.58 -17.07
N GLU A 386 -4.81 11.29 -16.42
CA GLU A 386 -5.07 12.64 -15.87
C GLU A 386 -5.50 13.68 -16.93
N PHE A 387 -4.92 13.63 -18.12
CA PHE A 387 -5.25 14.54 -19.23
C PHE A 387 -6.51 14.10 -19.98
N SER A 388 -6.84 12.81 -20.00
CA SER A 388 -8.10 12.34 -20.59
C SER A 388 -9.31 12.65 -19.71
N GLU A 389 -9.18 12.56 -18.38
CA GLU A 389 -10.29 12.79 -17.45
C GLU A 389 -10.73 14.26 -17.37
N LYS A 390 -9.76 15.19 -17.46
CA LYS A 390 -9.97 16.63 -17.33
C LYS A 390 -9.25 17.37 -18.46
N LYS A 391 -9.97 18.28 -19.13
CA LYS A 391 -9.39 19.16 -20.14
C LYS A 391 -8.28 20.01 -19.51
N ARG A 392 -7.08 19.96 -20.11
CA ARG A 392 -5.89 20.70 -19.66
C ARG A 392 -5.24 21.41 -20.84
N SER A 393 -4.85 22.67 -20.61
CA SER A 393 -4.10 23.49 -21.58
C SER A 393 -2.58 23.41 -21.38
N ASN A 394 -2.11 22.96 -20.22
CA ASN A 394 -0.69 22.83 -19.90
C ASN A 394 0.02 21.90 -20.90
N ASN A 395 1.30 22.16 -21.17
CA ASN A 395 2.11 21.30 -22.02
C ASN A 395 2.25 19.89 -21.40
N PHE A 396 1.86 18.86 -22.16
CA PHE A 396 1.90 17.47 -21.72
C PHE A 396 3.32 17.00 -21.35
N ILE A 397 4.33 17.31 -22.17
CA ILE A 397 5.72 16.91 -21.93
C ILE A 397 6.21 17.51 -20.61
N VAL A 398 6.01 18.81 -20.39
CA VAL A 398 6.41 19.47 -19.13
C VAL A 398 5.72 18.82 -17.93
N SER A 399 4.43 18.50 -18.04
CA SER A 399 3.70 17.82 -16.97
C SER A 399 4.19 16.40 -16.70
N PHE A 400 4.59 15.67 -17.75
CA PHE A 400 5.19 14.34 -17.64
C PHE A 400 6.57 14.41 -16.99
N LEU A 401 7.49 15.26 -17.47
CA LEU A 401 8.84 15.39 -16.88
C LEU A 401 8.78 15.81 -15.41
N SER A 402 7.89 16.75 -15.06
CA SER A 402 7.68 17.12 -13.65
C SER A 402 7.20 15.94 -12.79
N TYR A 403 6.43 15.02 -13.36
CA TYR A 403 5.97 13.84 -12.64
C TYR A 403 7.04 12.75 -12.53
N VAL A 404 7.87 12.58 -13.57
CA VAL A 404 9.07 11.74 -13.52
C VAL A 404 10.02 12.23 -12.44
N GLU A 405 10.30 13.54 -12.40
CA GLU A 405 11.13 14.17 -11.35
C GLU A 405 10.57 13.85 -9.95
N ASP A 406 9.28 14.11 -9.72
CA ASP A 406 8.62 13.85 -8.43
C ASP A 406 8.74 12.38 -8.00
N ARG A 407 8.48 11.43 -8.91
CA ARG A 407 8.51 9.99 -8.60
C ARG A 407 9.92 9.43 -8.45
N TYR A 408 10.87 9.90 -9.26
CA TYR A 408 12.28 9.61 -9.10
C TYR A 408 12.79 10.05 -7.71
N LEU A 409 12.51 11.29 -7.30
CA LEU A 409 12.97 11.81 -6.01
C LEU A 409 12.34 11.07 -4.83
N THR A 410 11.08 10.61 -4.94
CA THR A 410 10.48 9.74 -3.92
C THR A 410 11.22 8.41 -3.82
N LEU A 411 11.51 7.76 -4.95
CA LEU A 411 12.25 6.49 -4.96
C LEU A 411 13.68 6.67 -4.44
N TYR A 412 14.39 7.71 -4.89
CA TYR A 412 15.73 8.05 -4.42
C TYR A 412 15.75 8.25 -2.91
N ALA A 413 14.86 9.07 -2.36
CA ALA A 413 14.78 9.33 -0.93
C ALA A 413 14.42 8.08 -0.12
N THR A 414 13.58 7.20 -0.68
CA THR A 414 13.23 5.90 -0.08
C THR A 414 14.47 5.01 0.00
N LEU A 415 15.20 4.82 -1.10
CA LEU A 415 16.40 3.97 -1.13
C LEU A 415 17.50 4.54 -0.23
N LYS A 416 17.72 5.86 -0.24
CA LYS A 416 18.70 6.52 0.64
C LYS A 416 18.33 6.41 2.12
N LEU A 417 17.05 6.44 2.47
CA LEU A 417 16.65 6.18 3.85
C LEU A 417 16.94 4.73 4.24
N ALA A 418 16.65 3.76 3.36
CA ALA A 418 16.96 2.36 3.61
C ALA A 418 18.47 2.13 3.84
N ASP A 419 19.32 2.74 3.00
CA ASP A 419 20.78 2.71 3.16
C ASP A 419 21.21 3.29 4.52
N LYS A 420 20.72 4.49 4.88
CA LYS A 420 21.04 5.15 6.16
C LYS A 420 20.55 4.36 7.37
N LEU A 421 19.41 3.69 7.24
CA LEU A 421 18.88 2.82 8.27
C LEU A 421 19.55 1.45 8.27
N ASN A 422 20.36 1.09 7.29
CA ASN A 422 20.92 -0.26 7.10
C ASN A 422 19.83 -1.34 7.10
N VAL A 423 18.79 -1.15 6.29
CA VAL A 423 17.69 -2.11 6.12
C VAL A 423 17.52 -2.50 4.66
N ASN A 424 17.25 -3.79 4.44
CA ASN A 424 16.96 -4.29 3.10
C ASN A 424 15.44 -4.22 2.84
N ILE A 425 15.03 -3.29 1.98
CA ILE A 425 13.61 -3.14 1.57
C ILE A 425 13.27 -3.88 0.27
N THR A 426 14.24 -4.62 -0.29
CA THR A 426 14.13 -5.41 -1.53
C THR A 426 14.39 -6.90 -1.26
N GLU A 427 14.31 -7.31 0.00
CA GLU A 427 14.65 -8.66 0.44
C GLU A 427 13.67 -9.71 -0.11
N GLY A 428 12.38 -9.42 -0.01
CA GLY A 428 11.35 -10.25 -0.61
C GLY A 428 11.16 -9.98 -2.10
N LYS A 429 10.78 -11.01 -2.86
CA LYS A 429 10.50 -10.90 -4.30
C LYS A 429 9.01 -10.88 -4.57
N VAL A 430 8.57 -9.99 -5.46
CA VAL A 430 7.19 -9.96 -5.96
C VAL A 430 7.16 -10.45 -7.39
N LYS A 431 6.27 -11.41 -7.68
CA LYS A 431 6.02 -11.94 -9.02
C LYS A 431 4.57 -11.68 -9.41
N ILE A 432 4.35 -10.89 -10.45
CA ILE A 432 3.01 -10.66 -11.01
C ILE A 432 2.83 -11.55 -12.24
N ILE A 433 1.76 -12.33 -12.26
CA ILE A 433 1.47 -13.32 -13.31
C ILE A 433 0.19 -12.89 -14.03
N LYS A 434 0.27 -12.77 -15.36
CA LYS A 434 -0.92 -12.55 -16.19
C LYS A 434 -1.68 -13.87 -16.34
N ALA A 435 -2.73 -14.07 -15.55
CA ALA A 435 -3.50 -15.32 -15.54
C ALA A 435 -4.90 -15.12 -14.95
N ASP A 436 -5.75 -16.15 -15.09
CA ASP A 436 -7.07 -16.23 -14.45
C ASP A 436 -6.96 -17.00 -13.12
N SER A 437 -7.32 -16.36 -12.01
CA SER A 437 -7.20 -16.96 -10.67
C SER A 437 -8.19 -18.09 -10.38
N THR A 438 -9.08 -18.40 -11.32
CA THR A 438 -9.90 -19.62 -11.28
C THR A 438 -9.14 -20.86 -11.73
N GLN A 439 -7.94 -20.71 -12.29
CA GLN A 439 -7.05 -21.79 -12.73
C GLN A 439 -5.58 -21.41 -12.46
N MET A 440 -5.05 -21.83 -11.32
CA MET A 440 -3.69 -21.53 -10.83
C MET A 440 -2.75 -22.74 -10.95
N ASN A 441 -2.82 -23.50 -12.05
CA ASN A 441 -2.01 -24.72 -12.26
C ASN A 441 -0.50 -24.47 -12.33
N PHE A 442 -0.08 -23.20 -12.38
CA PHE A 442 1.31 -22.75 -12.30
C PHE A 442 1.79 -22.47 -10.86
N ILE A 443 0.94 -22.72 -9.85
CA ILE A 443 1.26 -22.65 -8.43
C ILE A 443 1.02 -24.04 -7.83
N ASP A 444 2.03 -24.56 -7.14
CA ASP A 444 2.00 -25.89 -6.53
C ASP A 444 1.01 -25.96 -5.36
N ASP A 445 0.48 -27.14 -5.09
CA ASP A 445 -0.37 -27.43 -3.94
C ASP A 445 0.37 -27.11 -2.62
N ASN A 446 -0.33 -26.54 -1.64
CA ASN A 446 0.22 -26.25 -0.31
C ASN A 446 1.58 -25.48 -0.34
N SER A 447 1.74 -24.54 -1.27
CA SER A 447 2.98 -23.77 -1.44
C SER A 447 2.91 -22.36 -0.84
N ILE A 448 1.70 -21.83 -0.60
CA ILE A 448 1.46 -20.46 -0.14
C ILE A 448 1.28 -20.41 1.38
N ASP A 449 1.91 -19.43 2.04
CA ASP A 449 1.89 -19.25 3.50
C ASP A 449 0.78 -18.31 3.99
N GLY A 450 0.17 -17.54 3.10
CA GLY A 450 -1.00 -16.72 3.40
C GLY A 450 -1.61 -16.11 2.15
N ILE A 451 -2.91 -15.83 2.16
CA ILE A 451 -3.61 -15.19 1.04
C ILE A 451 -4.23 -13.87 1.51
N LEU A 452 -4.02 -12.79 0.78
CA LEU A 452 -4.65 -11.49 1.03
C LEU A 452 -5.20 -10.91 -0.27
N THR A 453 -6.47 -10.54 -0.29
CA THR A 453 -7.08 -9.96 -1.48
C THR A 453 -8.33 -9.11 -1.21
N SER A 454 -8.74 -8.34 -2.21
CA SER A 454 -10.06 -7.74 -2.35
C SER A 454 -10.59 -8.14 -3.72
N PRO A 455 -11.44 -9.16 -3.82
CA PRO A 455 -11.95 -9.60 -5.11
C PRO A 455 -12.84 -8.52 -5.74
N PRO A 456 -13.08 -8.57 -7.07
CA PRO A 456 -14.06 -7.69 -7.68
C PRO A 456 -15.47 -7.97 -7.10
N TYR A 457 -16.32 -6.96 -7.03
CA TYR A 457 -17.69 -7.08 -6.51
C TYR A 457 -18.72 -7.45 -7.59
N PHE A 458 -19.92 -7.88 -7.19
CA PHE A 458 -21.02 -8.19 -8.13
C PHE A 458 -21.34 -7.03 -9.09
N ASP A 459 -21.34 -5.80 -8.56
CA ASP A 459 -21.51 -4.55 -9.30
C ASP A 459 -20.14 -3.93 -9.63
N ALA A 460 -19.19 -4.76 -10.08
CA ALA A 460 -17.78 -4.41 -10.27
C ALA A 460 -17.55 -3.09 -11.02
N LEU A 461 -16.50 -2.40 -10.59
CA LEU A 461 -15.98 -1.21 -11.26
C LEU A 461 -15.56 -1.54 -12.68
N ASP A 462 -15.69 -0.55 -13.57
CA ASP A 462 -15.16 -0.66 -14.92
C ASP A 462 -13.64 -0.40 -14.91
N TYR A 463 -12.85 -1.47 -14.71
CA TYR A 463 -11.38 -1.38 -14.66
C TYR A 463 -10.76 -1.04 -16.03
N ILE A 464 -11.44 -1.35 -17.13
CA ILE A 464 -10.97 -1.11 -18.50
C ILE A 464 -11.35 0.30 -18.95
N GLY A 465 -12.61 0.71 -18.79
CA GLY A 465 -13.12 1.99 -19.30
C GLY A 465 -12.36 3.21 -18.78
N ASN A 466 -11.97 3.22 -17.50
CA ASN A 466 -11.19 4.34 -16.94
C ASN A 466 -9.76 4.42 -17.46
N ASN A 467 -9.23 3.30 -17.93
CA ASN A 467 -7.88 3.20 -18.48
C ASN A 467 -7.88 3.10 -20.01
N LYS A 468 -9.05 3.12 -20.66
CA LYS A 468 -9.23 2.77 -22.09
C LYS A 468 -8.32 3.58 -23.01
N ILE A 469 -8.22 4.89 -22.80
CA ILE A 469 -7.32 5.76 -23.57
C ILE A 469 -5.86 5.33 -23.42
N SER A 470 -5.43 5.03 -22.18
CA SER A 470 -4.06 4.58 -21.94
C SER A 470 -3.80 3.19 -22.48
N ILE A 471 -4.77 2.26 -22.37
CA ILE A 471 -4.68 0.90 -22.91
C ILE A 471 -4.44 0.97 -24.42
N ILE A 472 -5.23 1.79 -25.14
CA ILE A 472 -5.11 1.97 -26.59
C ILE A 472 -3.75 2.58 -26.95
N ILE A 473 -3.32 3.65 -26.27
CA ILE A 473 -2.06 4.34 -26.60
C ILE A 473 -0.83 3.47 -26.28
N LEU A 474 -0.86 2.70 -25.19
CA LEU A 474 0.23 1.80 -24.81
C LEU A 474 0.26 0.50 -25.62
N GLY A 475 -0.81 0.17 -26.36
CA GLY A 475 -0.88 -1.03 -27.19
C GLY A 475 -1.27 -2.30 -26.43
N PHE A 476 -2.00 -2.16 -25.31
CA PHE A 476 -2.53 -3.31 -24.55
C PHE A 476 -3.85 -3.80 -25.14
N ASP A 477 -3.85 -4.09 -26.45
CA ASP A 477 -5.06 -4.42 -27.22
C ASP A 477 -5.80 -5.65 -26.67
N ASP A 478 -5.10 -6.60 -26.04
CA ASP A 478 -5.71 -7.77 -25.40
C ASP A 478 -6.65 -7.40 -24.24
N ASP A 479 -6.37 -6.33 -23.50
CA ASP A 479 -7.21 -5.88 -22.39
C ASP A 479 -8.58 -5.41 -22.90
N LEU A 480 -8.64 -4.91 -24.14
CA LEU A 480 -9.89 -4.45 -24.77
C LEU A 480 -10.83 -5.62 -25.09
N LYS A 481 -10.31 -6.85 -25.24
CA LYS A 481 -11.11 -8.06 -25.53
C LYS A 481 -11.98 -8.48 -24.34
N PHE A 482 -11.65 -8.02 -23.12
CA PHE A 482 -12.43 -8.32 -21.92
C PHE A 482 -13.73 -7.52 -21.84
N GLY A 483 -13.86 -6.43 -22.61
CA GLY A 483 -15.07 -5.59 -22.63
C GLY A 483 -15.31 -4.91 -21.28
N SER A 484 -16.25 -5.44 -20.50
CA SER A 484 -16.51 -5.05 -19.11
C SER A 484 -16.36 -6.23 -18.15
N THR A 485 -16.29 -5.94 -16.85
CA THR A 485 -16.25 -7.00 -15.82
C THR A 485 -17.51 -7.90 -15.87
N LYS A 486 -18.65 -7.36 -16.28
CA LYS A 486 -19.89 -8.15 -16.47
C LYS A 486 -19.77 -9.13 -17.64
N ASP A 487 -19.14 -8.70 -18.73
CA ASP A 487 -18.90 -9.56 -19.89
C ASP A 487 -17.93 -10.68 -19.53
N TYR A 488 -16.92 -10.38 -18.70
CA TYR A 488 -16.03 -11.40 -18.16
C TYR A 488 -16.78 -12.48 -17.39
N TYR A 489 -17.69 -12.10 -16.48
CA TYR A 489 -18.48 -13.07 -15.70
C TYR A 489 -19.33 -13.98 -16.59
N SER A 490 -19.80 -13.53 -17.76
CA SER A 490 -20.63 -14.35 -18.66
C SER A 490 -19.98 -15.69 -19.04
N LYS A 491 -18.64 -15.77 -19.06
CA LYS A 491 -17.86 -16.99 -19.33
C LYS A 491 -18.15 -18.12 -18.33
N PHE A 492 -18.61 -17.78 -17.13
CA PHE A 492 -18.87 -18.74 -16.06
C PHE A 492 -20.28 -19.35 -16.11
N LYS A 493 -21.14 -18.86 -17.01
CA LYS A 493 -22.49 -19.41 -17.23
C LYS A 493 -22.46 -20.91 -17.56
N LYS A 494 -21.42 -21.37 -18.26
CA LYS A 494 -21.25 -22.75 -18.71
C LYS A 494 -21.00 -23.74 -17.56
N TYR A 495 -20.55 -23.28 -16.40
CA TYR A 495 -20.26 -24.17 -15.27
C TYR A 495 -21.53 -24.50 -14.49
N LYS A 496 -21.69 -25.80 -14.21
CA LYS A 496 -22.68 -26.33 -13.28
C LYS A 496 -21.96 -26.60 -11.96
N LEU A 497 -22.16 -25.72 -10.98
CA LEU A 497 -21.54 -25.79 -9.67
C LEU A 497 -22.63 -25.70 -8.60
N ASP A 498 -22.50 -26.49 -7.54
CA ASP A 498 -23.39 -26.42 -6.40
C ASP A 498 -23.04 -25.20 -5.55
N LEU A 499 -23.96 -24.24 -5.48
CA LEU A 499 -23.80 -23.03 -4.68
C LEU A 499 -24.40 -23.24 -3.28
N PRO A 500 -23.84 -22.64 -2.22
CA PRO A 500 -24.42 -22.72 -0.88
C PRO A 500 -25.81 -22.06 -0.83
N GLU A 501 -26.59 -22.40 0.20
CA GLU A 501 -27.97 -21.92 0.37
C GLU A 501 -28.07 -20.39 0.30
N SER A 502 -27.20 -19.66 1.00
CA SER A 502 -27.18 -18.19 0.98
C SER A 502 -26.95 -17.58 -0.41
N SER A 503 -26.17 -18.26 -1.26
CA SER A 503 -25.98 -17.88 -2.67
C SER A 503 -27.25 -18.11 -3.48
N ILE A 504 -27.91 -19.25 -3.28
CA ILE A 504 -29.17 -19.60 -3.97
C ILE A 504 -30.30 -18.65 -3.56
N GLU A 505 -30.41 -18.33 -2.27
CA GLU A 505 -31.36 -17.36 -1.73
C GLU A 505 -31.20 -15.98 -2.37
N LEU A 506 -29.96 -15.47 -2.46
CA LEU A 506 -29.66 -14.20 -3.12
C LEU A 506 -30.08 -14.19 -4.59
N ILE A 507 -29.77 -15.26 -5.33
CA ILE A 507 -30.15 -15.39 -6.75
C ILE A 507 -31.67 -15.43 -6.89
N ASN A 508 -32.37 -16.19 -6.04
CA ASN A 508 -33.82 -16.32 -6.06
C ASN A 508 -34.52 -15.00 -5.68
N LEU A 509 -34.00 -14.27 -4.69
CA LEU A 509 -34.47 -12.95 -4.32
C LEU A 509 -34.43 -12.00 -5.53
N LEU A 510 -33.31 -11.96 -6.25
CA LEU A 510 -33.15 -11.13 -7.44
C LEU A 510 -34.09 -11.55 -8.58
N ARG A 511 -34.27 -12.85 -8.83
CA ARG A 511 -35.19 -13.35 -9.86
C ARG A 511 -36.65 -12.99 -9.55
N LYS A 512 -37.10 -13.23 -8.32
CA LYS A 512 -38.47 -12.89 -7.85
C LYS A 512 -38.73 -11.39 -7.91
N SER A 513 -37.69 -10.58 -7.74
CA SER A 513 -37.75 -9.11 -7.79
C SER A 513 -37.70 -8.52 -9.22
N ARG A 514 -38.02 -9.31 -10.25
CA ARG A 514 -37.96 -8.93 -11.68
C ARG A 514 -36.58 -8.42 -12.15
N ARG A 515 -35.50 -8.85 -11.50
CA ARG A 515 -34.11 -8.46 -11.81
C ARG A 515 -33.30 -9.61 -12.41
N SER A 516 -33.89 -10.35 -13.35
CA SER A 516 -33.31 -11.58 -13.92
C SER A 516 -31.92 -11.41 -14.51
N MET A 517 -31.64 -10.28 -15.20
CA MET A 517 -30.30 -10.01 -15.74
C MET A 517 -29.26 -9.84 -14.62
N LYS A 518 -29.63 -9.16 -13.52
CA LYS A 518 -28.75 -8.99 -12.37
C LYS A 518 -28.53 -10.31 -11.63
N ALA A 519 -29.58 -11.12 -11.50
CA ALA A 519 -29.46 -12.47 -10.95
C ALA A 519 -28.46 -13.33 -11.74
N GLN A 520 -28.47 -13.26 -13.07
CA GLN A 520 -27.53 -13.99 -13.92
C GLN A 520 -26.08 -13.50 -13.73
N ILE A 521 -25.86 -12.19 -13.61
CA ILE A 521 -24.53 -11.62 -13.34
C ILE A 521 -24.02 -12.10 -11.98
N VAL A 522 -24.85 -12.04 -10.94
CA VAL A 522 -24.52 -12.49 -9.59
C VAL A 522 -24.22 -13.99 -9.55
N GLU A 523 -25.05 -14.82 -10.21
CA GLU A 523 -24.83 -16.27 -10.30
C GLU A 523 -23.48 -16.58 -10.97
N ASN A 524 -23.17 -15.92 -12.08
CA ASN A 524 -21.92 -16.13 -12.80
C ASN A 524 -20.70 -15.68 -11.99
N TYR A 525 -20.82 -14.57 -11.27
CA TYR A 525 -19.79 -14.10 -10.34
C TYR A 525 -19.55 -15.11 -9.21
N LEU A 526 -20.61 -15.63 -8.59
CA LEU A 526 -20.48 -16.62 -7.51
C LEU A 526 -19.83 -17.92 -8.01
N LYS A 527 -20.11 -18.34 -9.24
CA LYS A 527 -19.42 -19.47 -9.87
C LYS A 527 -17.92 -19.20 -10.07
N MET A 528 -17.55 -18.02 -10.55
CA MET A 528 -16.14 -17.60 -10.66
C MET A 528 -15.46 -17.62 -9.29
N MET A 529 -16.07 -16.97 -8.28
CA MET A 529 -15.51 -16.91 -6.93
C MET A 529 -15.36 -18.30 -6.31
N LYS A 530 -16.29 -19.22 -6.53
CA LYS A 530 -16.20 -20.61 -6.04
C LYS A 530 -14.99 -21.34 -6.63
N LEU A 531 -14.75 -21.19 -7.94
CA LEU A 531 -13.56 -21.76 -8.58
C LEU A 531 -12.27 -21.13 -8.07
N SER A 532 -12.26 -19.81 -7.83
CA SER A 532 -11.11 -19.14 -7.23
C SER A 532 -10.86 -19.59 -5.79
N PHE A 533 -11.91 -19.73 -4.96
CA PHE A 533 -11.79 -20.30 -3.60
C PHE A 533 -11.21 -21.70 -3.63
N ARG A 534 -11.62 -22.56 -4.57
CA ARG A 534 -11.05 -23.90 -4.74
C ARG A 534 -9.55 -23.87 -4.97
N GLU A 535 -9.10 -23.02 -5.89
CA GLU A 535 -7.68 -22.89 -6.19
C GLU A 535 -6.92 -22.26 -5.01
N CYS A 536 -7.48 -21.25 -4.33
CA CYS A 536 -6.93 -20.69 -3.10
C CYS A 536 -6.79 -21.74 -2.00
N TYR A 537 -7.80 -22.60 -1.82
CA TYR A 537 -7.74 -23.70 -0.86
C TYR A 537 -6.64 -24.69 -1.24
N ARG A 538 -6.54 -25.07 -2.53
CA ARG A 538 -5.49 -26.00 -3.02
C ARG A 538 -4.07 -25.48 -2.73
N VAL A 539 -3.78 -24.22 -3.04
CA VAL A 539 -2.43 -23.65 -2.95
C VAL A 539 -2.03 -23.23 -1.54
N LEU A 540 -2.98 -22.91 -0.65
CA LEU A 540 -2.69 -22.51 0.74
C LEU A 540 -2.18 -23.71 1.55
N LYS A 541 -1.16 -23.51 2.39
CA LYS A 541 -0.68 -24.53 3.33
C LYS A 541 -1.71 -24.80 4.45
N PRO A 542 -1.80 -26.03 4.97
CA PRO A 542 -2.66 -26.33 6.12
C PRO A 542 -2.34 -25.45 7.33
N GLY A 543 -3.38 -24.98 8.03
CA GLY A 543 -3.26 -24.13 9.22
C GLY A 543 -2.98 -22.65 8.92
N ARG A 544 -2.73 -22.26 7.66
CA ARG A 544 -2.50 -20.87 7.24
C ARG A 544 -3.78 -20.12 6.95
N PHE A 545 -3.66 -18.79 6.90
CA PHE A 545 -4.79 -17.87 6.83
C PHE A 545 -5.00 -17.27 5.44
N TYR A 546 -6.27 -16.97 5.15
CA TYR A 546 -6.71 -16.20 4.01
C TYR A 546 -7.57 -15.02 4.51
N ALA A 547 -7.05 -13.80 4.39
CA ALA A 547 -7.79 -12.57 4.64
C ALA A 547 -8.40 -12.02 3.34
N MET A 548 -9.71 -11.80 3.34
CA MET A 548 -10.45 -11.27 2.19
C MET A 548 -11.21 -9.99 2.59
N VAL A 549 -10.88 -8.87 1.95
CA VAL A 549 -11.58 -7.59 2.14
C VAL A 549 -12.79 -7.54 1.20
N VAL A 550 -13.98 -7.37 1.76
CA VAL A 550 -15.24 -7.34 0.99
C VAL A 550 -16.20 -6.30 1.52
N SER A 551 -17.01 -5.71 0.65
CA SER A 551 -18.18 -4.93 1.03
C SER A 551 -19.12 -5.76 1.90
N LYS A 552 -19.45 -5.24 3.08
CA LYS A 552 -20.39 -5.88 4.00
C LYS A 552 -21.79 -5.92 3.41
N TYR A 553 -22.26 -4.76 2.91
CA TYR A 553 -23.62 -4.60 2.40
C TYR A 553 -23.65 -4.06 0.99
N HIS A 554 -24.59 -4.58 0.19
CA HIS A 554 -25.04 -3.93 -1.04
C HIS A 554 -26.50 -3.49 -0.89
N SER A 555 -26.75 -2.20 -1.04
CA SER A 555 -28.09 -1.61 -1.06
C SER A 555 -28.67 -1.59 -2.47
N TRP A 556 -29.83 -2.22 -2.65
CA TRP A 556 -30.53 -2.29 -3.93
C TRP A 556 -32.01 -1.93 -3.76
N ILE A 557 -32.55 -1.11 -4.68
CA ILE A 557 -33.98 -0.78 -4.71
C ILE A 557 -34.78 -1.96 -5.29
N ILE A 558 -35.31 -2.83 -4.44
CA ILE A 558 -36.09 -3.99 -4.82
C ILE A 558 -37.57 -3.68 -4.54
N ASN A 559 -38.41 -3.78 -5.59
CA ASN A 559 -39.85 -3.50 -5.50
C ASN A 559 -40.22 -2.11 -4.92
N GLY A 560 -39.37 -1.10 -5.14
CA GLY A 560 -39.59 0.26 -4.64
C GLY A 560 -39.00 0.54 -3.27
N GLU A 561 -38.46 -0.48 -2.57
CA GLU A 561 -37.85 -0.35 -1.25
C GLU A 561 -36.34 -0.62 -1.29
N GLU A 562 -35.56 0.07 -0.47
CA GLU A 562 -34.13 -0.23 -0.32
C GLU A 562 -33.94 -1.51 0.49
N GLN A 563 -33.49 -2.57 -0.17
CA GLN A 563 -33.06 -3.80 0.49
C GLN A 563 -31.54 -3.81 0.65
N ARG A 564 -31.07 -4.09 1.87
CA ARG A 564 -29.66 -4.30 2.20
C ARG A 564 -29.35 -5.78 2.24
N ILE A 565 -28.41 -6.19 1.41
CA ILE A 565 -27.98 -7.59 1.30
C ILE A 565 -26.59 -7.71 1.90
N GLU A 566 -26.44 -8.61 2.86
CA GLU A 566 -25.16 -8.91 3.52
C GLU A 566 -24.30 -9.81 2.63
N THR A 567 -23.51 -9.17 1.77
CA THR A 567 -22.70 -9.85 0.76
C THR A 567 -21.48 -10.54 1.32
N SER A 568 -20.94 -10.06 2.43
CA SER A 568 -19.83 -10.70 3.13
C SER A 568 -20.21 -12.11 3.60
N LYS A 569 -21.43 -12.29 4.15
CA LYS A 569 -21.95 -13.61 4.53
C LYS A 569 -22.02 -14.58 3.37
N VAL A 570 -22.53 -14.15 2.21
CA VAL A 570 -22.62 -15.00 1.01
C VAL A 570 -21.24 -15.49 0.56
N LEU A 571 -20.22 -14.61 0.60
CA LEU A 571 -18.84 -14.99 0.27
C LEU A 571 -18.19 -15.86 1.35
N ALA A 572 -18.51 -15.65 2.63
CA ALA A 572 -18.08 -16.50 3.73
C ALA A 572 -18.59 -17.95 3.55
N ASP A 573 -19.89 -18.12 3.31
CA ASP A 573 -20.49 -19.43 3.07
C ASP A 573 -19.92 -20.10 1.81
N LEU A 574 -19.58 -19.31 0.79
CA LEU A 574 -18.94 -19.82 -0.43
C LEU A 574 -17.54 -20.36 -0.15
N GLY A 575 -16.72 -19.63 0.61
CA GLY A 575 -15.41 -20.11 1.04
C GLY A 575 -15.50 -21.37 1.90
N ILE A 576 -16.45 -21.42 2.84
CA ILE A 576 -16.72 -22.60 3.67
C ILE A 576 -17.10 -23.80 2.79
N SER A 577 -17.89 -23.60 1.74
CA SER A 577 -18.29 -24.66 0.81
C SER A 577 -17.13 -25.27 0.01
N GLU A 578 -15.96 -24.62 -0.03
CA GLU A 578 -14.73 -25.13 -0.65
C GLU A 578 -13.70 -25.62 0.37
N GLY A 579 -14.08 -25.73 1.66
CA GLY A 579 -13.28 -26.40 2.71
C GLY A 579 -12.65 -25.45 3.74
N PHE A 580 -12.72 -24.14 3.55
CA PHE A 580 -12.19 -23.19 4.54
C PHE A 580 -13.01 -23.17 5.83
N LYS A 581 -12.36 -22.82 6.95
CA LYS A 581 -13.01 -22.46 8.21
C LYS A 581 -12.98 -20.94 8.37
N LEU A 582 -14.11 -20.33 8.73
CA LEU A 582 -14.14 -18.90 9.06
C LEU A 582 -13.61 -18.68 10.48
N ALA A 583 -12.39 -18.17 10.59
CA ALA A 583 -11.71 -17.93 11.86
C ALA A 583 -12.13 -16.60 12.52
N GLY A 584 -12.58 -15.61 11.73
CA GLY A 584 -13.09 -14.35 12.25
C GLY A 584 -13.61 -13.40 11.17
N ILE A 585 -14.32 -12.36 11.61
CA ILE A 585 -14.76 -11.25 10.78
C ILE A 585 -14.36 -9.96 11.50
N ILE A 586 -13.62 -9.08 10.82
CA ILE A 586 -13.25 -7.77 11.33
C ILE A 586 -13.98 -6.71 10.52
N GLN A 587 -14.73 -5.83 11.19
CA GLN A 587 -15.43 -4.73 10.53
C GLN A 587 -14.49 -3.55 10.34
N HIS A 588 -14.55 -2.93 9.16
CA HIS A 588 -13.80 -1.74 8.79
C HIS A 588 -14.75 -0.73 8.13
N GLY A 589 -14.93 0.45 8.74
CA GLY A 589 -15.62 1.56 8.09
C GLY A 589 -14.73 2.23 7.04
N LEU A 590 -15.37 2.71 5.97
CA LEU A 590 -14.69 3.50 4.94
C LEU A 590 -14.59 4.96 5.39
N SER A 591 -13.46 5.59 5.06
CA SER A 591 -13.19 6.98 5.42
C SER A 591 -14.33 7.92 5.01
N LYS A 592 -14.57 8.96 5.83
CA LYS A 592 -15.57 10.01 5.52
C LYS A 592 -15.34 10.69 4.16
N ALA A 593 -14.13 10.62 3.60
CA ALA A 593 -13.77 11.19 2.30
C ALA A 593 -14.10 10.27 1.11
N ASP A 594 -14.30 8.96 1.34
CA ASP A 594 -14.58 7.94 0.33
C ASP A 594 -16.04 7.45 0.39
N LYS A 595 -16.99 8.34 0.74
CA LYS A 595 -18.43 8.03 0.76
C LYS A 595 -18.93 7.67 -0.65
N GLY A 596 -18.83 6.40 -0.99
CA GLY A 596 -19.47 5.74 -2.14
C GLY A 596 -20.81 5.09 -1.75
N LYS A 597 -21.26 4.11 -2.55
CA LYS A 597 -22.45 3.28 -2.23
C LYS A 597 -22.20 2.21 -1.15
N ILE A 598 -20.94 2.04 -0.74
CA ILE A 598 -20.49 1.08 0.26
C ILE A 598 -20.11 1.90 1.50
N ASN A 599 -20.71 1.56 2.64
CA ASN A 599 -20.50 2.31 3.89
C ASN A 599 -19.65 1.54 4.92
N VAL A 600 -19.52 0.21 4.75
CA VAL A 600 -18.80 -0.69 5.67
C VAL A 600 -18.22 -1.86 4.87
N GLU A 601 -16.97 -2.21 5.13
CA GLU A 601 -16.30 -3.40 4.64
C GLU A 601 -16.13 -4.41 5.79
N ASP A 602 -16.21 -5.70 5.45
CA ASP A 602 -15.81 -6.80 6.32
C ASP A 602 -14.49 -7.37 5.79
N ILE A 603 -13.60 -7.70 6.72
CA ILE A 603 -12.41 -8.51 6.45
C ILE A 603 -12.73 -9.92 6.96
N LEU A 604 -12.99 -10.83 6.03
CA LEU A 604 -13.21 -12.24 6.32
C LEU A 604 -11.86 -12.91 6.50
N VAL A 605 -11.62 -13.52 7.66
CA VAL A 605 -10.39 -14.27 7.94
C VAL A 605 -10.73 -15.76 7.94
N PHE A 606 -10.29 -16.45 6.89
CA PHE A 606 -10.41 -17.90 6.75
C PHE A 606 -9.12 -18.60 7.19
N GLN A 607 -9.25 -19.88 7.56
CA GLN A 607 -8.14 -20.79 7.80
C GLN A 607 -8.36 -22.08 7.00
N LYS A 608 -7.29 -22.63 6.42
CA LYS A 608 -7.31 -23.98 5.82
C LYS A 608 -7.14 -25.06 6.88
#